data_AF-A0A2E7JTK5-F1
#
_entry.id   AF-A0A2E7JTK5-F1
#
_cell.length_a   1.000
_cell.length_b   1.000
_cell.length_c   1.000
_cell.angle_alpha   90.00
_cell.angle_beta   90.00
_cell.angle_gamma   90.00
#
_symmetry.space_group_name_H-M   'P 1'
#
loop_
_entity.id
_entity.type
_entity.pdbx_description
1 polymer ?
#
loop_
_entity_poly.entity_id
_entity_poly.type
_entity_poly.pdbx_seq_one_letter_code
_entity_poly.pdbx_strand_id
1 'polypeptide(L)'
;MIDNALGTAPTWLRGDMHNHCEDHDLVLAHLEGAGEHLDFIALTNHAQKPIFFEQHHMVERIRAALPGLPVFFGLEWNAPAGTHAGVIFPPGAREAENAYAFARDHDRLGAPGAPDVETALAHLADLPAAERPIIFFNHPAPGQWNPESIDRYLAADPNELIVGLEALHGHQAHAKIAALDPCTYPGAAVGGLADRVYASGQPFSLLLHSDFHVHKQARQPDYPLGAFNHTLVGVAEPTPAAIFAALRQGRTCAAQGHWLELEDFSVDGRSVGATWRGGSGTLRVAFAATEAIAAAELIGSYTAIDPPAVLARLGPRPDGATEWTVEIPAAARGFVRLRIIAQSPDRPAPGPPGPRHFLTSAILLDAGD
;
A
#
# COMPACT_ATOMS: atom_id res chain seq x y z
N MET A 1 -1.87 -23.83 -2.38
CA MET A 1 -3.17 -23.70 -1.69
C MET A 1 -2.91 -23.64 -0.19
N ILE A 2 -2.93 -22.44 0.39
CA ILE A 2 -2.91 -22.26 1.85
C ILE A 2 -4.31 -21.78 2.21
N ASP A 3 -5.05 -22.63 2.92
CA ASP A 3 -6.36 -22.31 3.48
C ASP A 3 -6.15 -21.28 4.62
N ASN A 4 -6.27 -20.01 4.28
CA ASN A 4 -6.11 -18.88 5.21
C ASN A 4 -7.43 -18.65 5.97
N ALA A 5 -7.83 -19.58 6.83
CA ALA A 5 -8.68 -19.26 7.96
C ALA A 5 -7.75 -19.01 9.15
N LEU A 6 -7.42 -17.74 9.41
CA LEU A 6 -6.81 -17.42 10.70
C LEU A 6 -7.85 -17.78 11.78
N GLY A 7 -7.51 -18.72 12.67
CA GLY A 7 -8.35 -19.07 13.83
C GLY A 7 -8.48 -17.95 14.86
N THR A 8 -7.77 -16.83 14.65
CA THR A 8 -7.75 -15.60 15.45
C THR A 8 -7.78 -14.38 14.52
N ALA A 9 -8.44 -13.29 14.93
CA ALA A 9 -8.46 -12.06 14.13
C ALA A 9 -7.03 -11.56 13.83
N PRO A 10 -6.75 -11.04 12.62
CA PRO A 10 -5.42 -10.52 12.27
C PRO A 10 -5.06 -9.33 13.16
N THR A 11 -3.78 -9.21 13.49
CA THR A 11 -3.24 -7.96 14.05
C THR A 11 -2.94 -7.02 12.90
N TRP A 12 -3.48 -5.80 12.94
CA TRP A 12 -3.23 -4.78 11.92
C TRP A 12 -2.05 -3.91 12.33
N LEU A 13 -0.95 -4.00 11.57
CA LEU A 13 0.26 -3.18 11.78
C LEU A 13 0.25 -1.97 10.87
N ARG A 14 0.55 -0.79 11.39
CA ARG A 14 0.69 0.47 10.65
C ARG A 14 2.09 0.59 10.06
N GLY A 15 2.17 0.85 8.77
CA GLY A 15 3.41 0.94 8.02
C GLY A 15 3.49 2.17 7.13
N ASP A 16 4.71 2.69 7.01
CA ASP A 16 5.08 3.66 5.99
C ASP A 16 6.33 3.16 5.24
N MET A 17 6.16 2.85 3.96
CA MET A 17 7.20 2.24 3.13
C MET A 17 7.70 3.16 2.02
N HIS A 18 7.30 4.44 2.01
CA HIS A 18 7.76 5.39 1.01
C HIS A 18 8.03 6.75 1.65
N ASN A 19 9.31 7.04 1.90
CA ASN A 19 9.80 8.26 2.52
C ASN A 19 11.29 8.49 2.25
N HIS A 20 11.76 9.72 2.49
CA HIS A 20 13.06 10.22 2.04
C HIS A 20 13.82 10.98 3.12
N CYS A 21 15.01 10.50 3.45
CA CYS A 21 15.99 11.17 4.29
C CYS A 21 17.32 11.26 3.51
N GLU A 22 17.53 12.40 2.85
CA GLU A 22 18.71 12.66 2.01
C GLU A 22 19.82 13.41 2.75
N ASP A 23 19.79 13.35 4.08
CA ASP A 23 20.76 14.01 4.97
C ASP A 23 20.94 13.15 6.23
N HIS A 24 22.15 12.63 6.44
CA HIS A 24 22.48 11.79 7.60
C HIS A 24 22.22 12.49 8.93
N ASP A 25 22.37 13.82 9.00
CA ASP A 25 22.20 14.55 10.24
C ASP A 25 20.73 14.67 10.64
N LEU A 26 19.82 14.52 9.67
CA LEU A 26 18.38 14.59 9.88
C LEU A 26 17.72 13.24 10.17
N VAL A 27 18.46 12.12 10.17
CA VAL A 27 17.86 10.78 10.33
C VAL A 27 17.09 10.61 11.64
N LEU A 28 17.50 11.25 12.74
CA LEU A 28 16.73 11.18 13.99
C LEU A 28 15.50 12.08 13.96
N ALA A 29 15.59 13.25 13.35
CA ALA A 29 14.44 14.13 13.13
C ALA A 29 13.40 13.48 12.19
N HIS A 30 13.86 12.67 11.24
CA HIS A 30 13.01 11.88 10.33
C HIS A 30 12.07 10.93 11.07
N LEU A 31 12.47 10.46 12.25
CA LEU A 31 11.73 9.49 13.05
C LEU A 31 10.83 10.14 14.11
N GLU A 32 10.79 11.46 14.21
CA GLU A 32 10.00 12.15 15.23
C GLU A 32 8.51 11.78 15.10
N GLY A 33 7.92 11.22 16.17
CA GLY A 33 6.54 10.72 16.20
C GLY A 33 6.32 9.36 15.51
N ALA A 34 7.29 8.82 14.77
CA ALA A 34 7.09 7.57 14.02
C ALA A 34 6.72 6.39 14.92
N GLY A 35 7.38 6.24 16.08
CA GLY A 35 7.09 5.16 17.03
C GLY A 35 5.73 5.27 17.75
N GLU A 36 5.03 6.40 17.64
CA GLU A 36 3.67 6.57 18.18
C GLU A 36 2.59 6.20 17.14
N HIS A 37 2.94 6.24 15.86
CA HIS A 37 1.99 6.10 14.75
C HIS A 37 2.21 4.86 13.89
N LEU A 38 3.41 4.29 13.92
CA LEU A 38 3.83 3.21 13.02
C LEU A 38 4.38 2.04 13.82
N ASP A 39 4.05 0.84 13.33
CA ASP A 39 4.54 -0.44 13.80
C ASP A 39 5.70 -0.95 12.95
N PHE A 40 5.94 -0.38 11.77
CA PHE A 40 7.14 -0.61 10.97
C PHE A 40 7.36 0.52 9.94
N ILE A 41 8.58 0.64 9.44
CA ILE A 41 8.92 1.57 8.34
C ILE A 41 9.85 0.94 7.32
N ALA A 42 9.87 1.48 6.10
CA ALA A 42 10.98 1.27 5.17
C ALA A 42 11.61 2.63 4.81
N LEU A 43 12.95 2.72 4.83
CA LEU A 43 13.64 3.90 4.32
C LEU A 43 13.91 3.70 2.82
N THR A 44 13.43 4.63 1.98
CA THR A 44 13.38 4.44 0.53
C THR A 44 13.84 5.68 -0.23
N ASN A 45 15.08 6.12 0.02
CA ASN A 45 15.63 7.22 -0.77
C ASN A 45 15.64 6.88 -2.27
N HIS A 46 15.54 7.93 -3.09
CA HIS A 46 15.72 7.86 -4.54
C HIS A 46 17.03 7.17 -4.94
N ALA A 47 16.94 6.08 -5.71
CA ALA A 47 18.06 5.17 -5.99
C ALA A 47 19.22 5.79 -6.79
N GLN A 48 18.96 6.81 -7.59
CA GLN A 48 19.99 7.51 -8.39
C GLN A 48 20.84 8.49 -7.57
N LYS A 49 20.46 8.80 -6.33
CA LYS A 49 21.15 9.80 -5.52
C LYS A 49 22.34 9.19 -4.78
N PRO A 50 23.49 9.87 -4.68
CA PRO A 50 24.65 9.35 -3.95
C PRO A 50 24.33 8.92 -2.51
N ILE A 51 23.46 9.66 -1.81
CA ILE A 51 23.07 9.38 -0.43
C ILE A 51 22.40 8.00 -0.25
N PHE A 52 21.74 7.48 -1.29
CA PHE A 52 21.16 6.14 -1.26
C PHE A 52 22.24 5.07 -1.02
N PHE A 53 23.42 5.21 -1.63
CA PHE A 53 24.55 4.28 -1.47
C PHE A 53 25.23 4.35 -0.09
N GLU A 54 24.76 5.23 0.80
CA GLU A 54 25.17 5.32 2.20
C GLU A 54 24.00 5.03 3.17
N GLN A 55 22.82 4.71 2.64
CA GLN A 55 21.59 4.48 3.41
C GLN A 55 21.71 3.39 4.48
N HIS A 56 22.62 2.42 4.35
CA HIS A 56 22.82 1.38 5.36
C HIS A 56 23.23 1.96 6.72
N HIS A 57 24.03 3.03 6.73
CA HIS A 57 24.37 3.76 7.96
C HIS A 57 23.14 4.41 8.59
N MET A 58 22.20 4.93 7.78
CA MET A 58 20.94 5.49 8.29
C MET A 58 20.06 4.39 8.88
N VAL A 59 19.89 3.27 8.17
CA VAL A 59 19.09 2.12 8.66
C VAL A 59 19.66 1.57 9.97
N GLU A 60 20.98 1.42 10.08
CA GLU A 60 21.65 1.03 11.33
C GLU A 60 21.35 2.01 12.47
N ARG A 61 21.44 3.32 12.22
CA ARG A 61 21.13 4.37 13.21
C ARG A 61 19.66 4.35 13.62
N ILE A 62 18.73 4.14 12.69
CA ILE A 62 17.29 4.03 12.99
C ILE A 62 17.03 2.80 13.87
N ARG A 63 17.56 1.62 13.50
CA ARG A 63 17.40 0.39 14.28
C ARG A 63 18.00 0.51 15.68
N ALA A 64 19.10 1.25 15.84
CA ALA A 64 19.67 1.53 17.15
C ALA A 64 18.81 2.50 17.99
N ALA A 65 18.16 3.48 17.36
CA ALA A 65 17.30 4.45 18.03
C ALA A 65 15.92 3.86 18.41
N LEU A 66 15.38 2.95 17.59
CA LEU A 66 14.07 2.33 17.75
C LEU A 66 14.14 0.80 17.68
N PRO A 67 14.75 0.11 18.67
CA PRO A 67 15.00 -1.33 18.60
C PRO A 67 13.74 -2.20 18.56
N GLY A 68 12.57 -1.65 18.91
CA GLY A 68 11.27 -2.33 18.84
C GLY A 68 10.51 -2.13 17.53
N LEU A 69 10.98 -1.25 16.64
CA LEU A 69 10.35 -0.93 15.36
C LEU A 69 11.08 -1.68 14.24
N PRO A 70 10.44 -2.61 13.52
CA PRO A 70 10.97 -3.13 12.26
C PRO A 70 11.27 -2.00 11.26
N VAL A 71 12.52 -1.96 10.81
CA VAL A 71 13.01 -1.00 9.81
C VAL A 71 13.52 -1.78 8.61
N PHE A 72 12.88 -1.59 7.47
CA PHE A 72 13.25 -2.22 6.21
C PHE A 72 14.15 -1.32 5.37
N PHE A 73 15.05 -1.96 4.63
CA PHE A 73 15.86 -1.30 3.63
C PHE A 73 15.11 -1.31 2.30
N GLY A 74 14.92 -0.16 1.66
CA GLY A 74 14.34 -0.11 0.33
C GLY A 74 14.88 1.04 -0.51
N LEU A 75 14.29 1.22 -1.68
CA LEU A 75 14.58 2.33 -2.57
C LEU A 75 13.30 2.80 -3.25
N GLU A 76 13.27 4.08 -3.59
CA GLU A 76 12.42 4.55 -4.67
C GLU A 76 13.19 4.41 -5.99
N TRP A 77 12.79 3.41 -6.77
CA TRP A 77 13.38 3.06 -8.05
C TRP A 77 12.78 3.92 -9.17
N ASN A 78 13.63 4.54 -10.00
CA ASN A 78 13.20 5.10 -11.28
C ASN A 78 12.91 3.95 -12.26
N ALA A 79 11.69 3.44 -12.19
CA ALA A 79 11.27 2.25 -12.89
C ALA A 79 11.17 2.48 -14.42
N PRO A 80 11.62 1.55 -15.27
CA PRO A 80 11.35 1.57 -16.71
C PRO A 80 9.86 1.33 -16.99
N ALA A 81 9.36 1.84 -18.11
CA ALA A 81 7.94 1.80 -18.50
C ALA A 81 6.94 2.42 -17.48
N GLY A 82 7.44 3.10 -16.45
CA GLY A 82 6.68 3.91 -15.50
C GLY A 82 7.50 5.10 -15.01
N THR A 83 7.19 5.61 -13.81
CA THR A 83 7.99 6.67 -13.17
C THR A 83 8.78 6.14 -11.98
N HIS A 84 8.09 5.83 -10.89
CA HIS A 84 8.68 5.42 -9.62
C HIS A 84 7.98 4.18 -9.05
N ALA A 85 8.77 3.27 -8.49
CA ALA A 85 8.29 2.12 -7.74
C ALA A 85 9.10 1.95 -6.45
N GLY A 86 8.44 1.60 -5.36
CA GLY A 86 9.09 1.20 -4.12
C GLY A 86 9.59 -0.22 -4.24
N VAL A 87 10.87 -0.47 -3.91
CA VAL A 87 11.44 -1.83 -3.81
C VAL A 87 11.95 -2.01 -2.38
N ILE A 88 11.34 -2.93 -1.63
CA ILE A 88 11.63 -3.13 -0.21
C ILE A 88 12.22 -4.51 0.00
N PHE A 89 13.42 -4.57 0.58
CA PHE A 89 14.13 -5.82 0.85
C PHE A 89 13.78 -6.34 2.24
N PRO A 90 13.60 -7.66 2.40
CA PRO A 90 13.46 -8.26 3.72
C PRO A 90 14.75 -8.05 4.54
N PRO A 91 14.66 -7.90 5.87
CA PRO A 91 15.83 -7.75 6.72
C PRO A 91 16.82 -8.90 6.55
N GLY A 92 18.08 -8.55 6.29
CA GLY A 92 19.14 -9.55 6.11
C GLY A 92 20.52 -8.93 5.94
N ALA A 93 21.55 -9.75 6.07
CA ALA A 93 22.95 -9.30 5.99
C ALA A 93 23.33 -8.68 4.63
N ARG A 94 22.54 -8.96 3.58
CA ARG A 94 22.77 -8.49 2.21
C ARG A 94 21.71 -7.51 1.71
N GLU A 95 20.80 -7.04 2.56
CA GLU A 95 19.71 -6.15 2.13
C GLU A 95 20.22 -4.89 1.41
N ALA A 96 21.28 -4.27 1.94
CA ALA A 96 21.91 -3.09 1.35
C ALA A 96 22.71 -3.44 0.09
N GLU A 97 23.48 -4.54 0.11
CA GLU A 97 24.26 -5.01 -1.04
C GLU A 97 23.34 -5.29 -2.25
N ASN A 98 22.24 -6.02 -2.01
CA ASN A 98 21.26 -6.36 -3.03
C ASN A 98 20.57 -5.10 -3.58
N ALA A 99 20.16 -4.17 -2.70
CA ALA A 99 19.57 -2.91 -3.12
C ALA A 99 20.53 -2.04 -3.96
N TYR A 100 21.81 -1.98 -3.57
CA TYR A 100 22.84 -1.22 -4.29
C TYR A 100 23.24 -1.86 -5.62
N ALA A 101 23.31 -3.19 -5.69
CA ALA A 101 23.51 -3.90 -6.94
C ALA A 101 22.35 -3.63 -7.91
N PHE A 102 21.12 -3.82 -7.44
CA PHE A 102 19.92 -3.55 -8.24
C PHE A 102 19.87 -2.12 -8.76
N ALA A 103 20.08 -1.11 -7.90
CA ALA A 103 20.03 0.29 -8.30
C ALA A 103 21.08 0.65 -9.36
N ARG A 104 22.32 0.16 -9.23
CA ARG A 104 23.40 0.44 -10.20
C ARG A 104 23.10 -0.13 -11.58
N ASP A 105 22.46 -1.28 -11.63
CA ASP A 105 22.24 -2.01 -12.87
C ASP A 105 20.90 -1.66 -13.52
N HIS A 106 19.89 -1.28 -12.73
CA HIS A 106 18.50 -1.20 -13.18
C HIS A 106 17.78 0.13 -12.92
N ASP A 107 18.35 1.10 -12.18
CA ASP A 107 17.73 2.42 -12.05
C ASP A 107 17.81 3.22 -13.36
N ARG A 108 16.67 3.65 -13.90
CA ARG A 108 16.62 4.35 -15.20
C ARG A 108 17.40 5.66 -15.23
N LEU A 109 17.61 6.33 -14.09
CA LEU A 109 18.37 7.57 -14.00
C LEU A 109 19.81 7.36 -13.50
N GLY A 110 20.12 6.22 -12.88
CA GLY A 110 21.43 5.91 -12.32
C GLY A 110 22.29 4.93 -13.15
N ALA A 111 21.66 4.02 -13.90
CA ALA A 111 22.36 2.93 -14.59
C ALA A 111 23.02 3.38 -15.91
N PRO A 112 24.18 2.81 -16.30
CA PRO A 112 24.86 3.09 -17.56
C PRO A 112 24.19 2.31 -18.71
N GLY A 113 22.93 2.58 -19.01
CA GLY A 113 22.18 1.88 -20.05
C GLY A 113 20.73 2.33 -20.13
N ALA A 114 19.93 1.56 -20.86
CA ALA A 114 18.48 1.68 -20.86
C ALA A 114 17.89 0.44 -20.16
N PRO A 115 17.80 0.43 -18.82
CA PRO A 115 17.17 -0.66 -18.10
C PRO A 115 15.78 -0.99 -18.66
N ASP A 116 15.44 -2.26 -18.71
CA ASP A 116 14.13 -2.77 -19.08
C ASP A 116 13.48 -3.54 -17.91
N VAL A 117 12.17 -3.74 -18.01
CA VAL A 117 11.34 -4.35 -16.95
C VAL A 117 11.75 -5.80 -16.70
N GLU A 118 11.91 -6.57 -17.77
CA GLU A 118 12.13 -8.01 -17.72
C GLU A 118 13.48 -8.34 -17.09
N THR A 119 14.55 -7.67 -17.50
CA THR A 119 15.89 -7.88 -16.94
C THR A 119 15.94 -7.48 -15.46
N ALA A 120 15.27 -6.38 -15.08
CA ALA A 120 15.21 -5.93 -13.70
C ALA A 120 14.48 -6.93 -12.79
N LEU A 121 13.32 -7.45 -13.23
CA LEU A 121 12.59 -8.46 -12.46
C LEU A 121 13.32 -9.80 -12.42
N ALA A 122 14.01 -10.20 -13.50
CA ALA A 122 14.85 -11.40 -13.51
C ALA A 122 15.99 -11.31 -12.47
N HIS A 123 16.67 -10.16 -12.37
CA HIS A 123 17.71 -9.93 -11.35
C HIS A 123 17.16 -10.20 -9.94
N LEU A 124 16.03 -9.57 -9.60
CA LEU A 124 15.44 -9.70 -8.26
C LEU A 124 14.89 -11.12 -8.00
N ALA A 125 14.39 -11.79 -9.05
CA ALA A 125 13.90 -13.16 -9.00
C ALA A 125 15.01 -14.19 -8.73
N ASP A 126 16.23 -13.93 -9.21
CA ASP A 126 17.41 -14.77 -9.02
C ASP A 126 17.97 -14.70 -7.59
N LEU A 127 17.55 -13.73 -6.78
CA LEU A 127 17.89 -13.69 -5.36
C LEU A 127 17.32 -14.90 -4.61
N PRO A 128 18.01 -15.39 -3.55
CA PRO A 128 17.46 -16.40 -2.66
C PRO A 128 16.07 -16.00 -2.16
N ALA A 129 15.15 -16.95 -2.02
CA ALA A 129 13.76 -16.64 -1.66
C ALA A 129 13.59 -15.78 -0.38
N ALA A 130 14.49 -15.96 0.60
CA ALA A 130 14.51 -15.18 1.84
C ALA A 130 15.02 -13.72 1.67
N GLU A 131 15.68 -13.41 0.55
CA GLU A 131 16.24 -12.09 0.21
C GLU A 131 15.42 -11.35 -0.85
N ARG A 132 14.39 -12.00 -1.42
CA ARG A 132 13.58 -11.42 -2.50
C ARG A 132 12.74 -10.25 -1.99
N PRO A 133 12.84 -9.08 -2.63
CA PRO A 133 12.08 -7.91 -2.21
C PRO A 133 10.60 -8.05 -2.56
N ILE A 134 9.86 -7.04 -2.16
CA ILE A 134 8.55 -6.70 -2.70
C ILE A 134 8.65 -5.38 -3.48
N ILE A 135 7.77 -5.21 -4.46
CA ILE A 135 7.72 -4.06 -5.36
C ILE A 135 6.30 -3.53 -5.38
N PHE A 136 6.13 -2.22 -5.24
CA PHE A 136 4.84 -1.55 -5.44
C PHE A 136 4.99 -0.29 -6.29
N PHE A 137 3.93 0.05 -7.03
CA PHE A 137 3.93 1.23 -7.90
C PHE A 137 3.65 2.50 -7.10
N ASN A 138 4.59 3.44 -7.10
CA ASN A 138 4.44 4.69 -6.35
C ASN A 138 3.49 5.64 -7.05
N HIS A 139 2.69 6.33 -6.23
CA HIS A 139 1.85 7.49 -6.51
C HIS A 139 1.39 7.59 -7.97
N PRO A 140 0.61 6.61 -8.49
CA PRO A 140 0.29 6.48 -9.91
C PRO A 140 -0.63 7.59 -10.42
N ALA A 141 -0.09 8.80 -10.53
CA ALA A 141 -0.78 9.95 -11.07
C ALA A 141 -1.03 9.73 -12.57
N PRO A 142 -2.00 10.43 -13.18
CA PRO A 142 -2.25 10.32 -14.61
C PRO A 142 -0.97 10.49 -15.44
N GLY A 143 -0.64 9.48 -16.25
CA GLY A 143 0.55 9.44 -17.11
C GLY A 143 1.82 8.89 -16.46
N GLN A 144 1.82 8.58 -15.16
CA GLN A 144 2.96 7.97 -14.49
C GLN A 144 2.98 6.44 -14.62
N TRP A 145 1.83 5.84 -14.38
CA TRP A 145 1.56 4.42 -14.56
C TRP A 145 0.29 4.27 -15.38
N ASN A 146 0.24 3.24 -16.22
CA ASN A 146 -0.91 2.92 -17.04
C ASN A 146 -1.16 1.40 -17.07
N PRO A 147 -2.31 0.95 -17.57
CA PRO A 147 -2.64 -0.47 -17.58
C PRO A 147 -1.61 -1.36 -18.30
N GLU A 148 -1.10 -0.94 -19.46
CA GLU A 148 -0.11 -1.70 -20.22
C GLU A 148 1.21 -1.86 -19.45
N SER A 149 1.66 -0.79 -18.78
CA SER A 149 2.86 -0.86 -17.94
C SER A 149 2.70 -1.82 -16.77
N ILE A 150 1.58 -1.76 -16.04
CA ILE A 150 1.34 -2.68 -14.91
C ILE A 150 1.24 -4.13 -15.39
N ASP A 151 0.50 -4.38 -16.48
CA ASP A 151 0.39 -5.72 -17.05
C ASP A 151 1.76 -6.27 -17.47
N ARG A 152 2.66 -5.42 -18.02
CA ARG A 152 4.03 -5.83 -18.36
C ARG A 152 4.83 -6.25 -17.14
N TYR A 153 4.76 -5.49 -16.04
CA TYR A 153 5.42 -5.85 -14.79
C TYR A 153 4.87 -7.16 -14.22
N LEU A 154 3.54 -7.32 -14.18
CA LEU A 154 2.90 -8.56 -13.69
C LEU A 154 3.25 -9.78 -14.56
N ALA A 155 3.30 -9.62 -15.89
CA ALA A 155 3.68 -10.70 -16.80
C ALA A 155 5.16 -11.09 -16.67
N ALA A 156 6.01 -10.16 -16.28
CA ALA A 156 7.44 -10.35 -16.09
C ALA A 156 7.83 -10.75 -14.65
N ASP A 157 6.86 -10.93 -13.74
CA ASP A 157 7.10 -11.26 -12.34
C ASP A 157 6.98 -12.78 -12.07
N PRO A 158 8.10 -13.52 -12.07
CA PRO A 158 8.07 -14.98 -11.89
C PRO A 158 7.84 -15.41 -10.43
N ASN A 159 7.93 -14.51 -9.44
CA ASN A 159 8.06 -14.86 -8.03
C ASN A 159 7.17 -14.04 -7.09
N GLU A 160 6.10 -13.42 -7.59
CA GLU A 160 5.19 -12.59 -6.78
C GLU A 160 5.96 -11.46 -6.04
N LEU A 161 6.88 -10.81 -6.77
CA LEU A 161 7.60 -9.63 -6.33
C LEU A 161 6.69 -8.40 -6.33
N ILE A 162 5.80 -8.28 -7.31
CA ILE A 162 4.89 -7.15 -7.47
C ILE A 162 3.70 -7.35 -6.54
N VAL A 163 3.59 -6.49 -5.52
CA VAL A 163 2.60 -6.66 -4.45
C VAL A 163 1.48 -5.64 -4.47
N GLY A 164 1.62 -4.49 -5.12
CA GLY A 164 0.62 -3.44 -4.98
C GLY A 164 0.92 -2.11 -5.66
N LEU A 165 0.13 -1.11 -5.30
CA LEU A 165 0.32 0.29 -5.69
C LEU A 165 -0.19 1.24 -4.61
N GLU A 166 0.27 2.48 -4.67
CA GLU A 166 -0.28 3.55 -3.84
C GLU A 166 -1.63 4.05 -4.38
N ALA A 167 -2.61 4.17 -3.50
CA ALA A 167 -3.95 4.66 -3.80
C ALA A 167 -4.01 6.15 -4.15
N LEU A 168 -3.01 6.92 -3.67
CA LEU A 168 -2.88 8.36 -3.84
C LEU A 168 -1.40 8.74 -3.72
N HIS A 169 -1.07 9.95 -4.16
CA HIS A 169 0.23 10.55 -3.92
C HIS A 169 0.47 10.80 -2.42
N GLY A 170 1.72 10.60 -1.96
CA GLY A 170 2.25 11.22 -0.75
C GLY A 170 2.42 12.74 -0.92
N HIS A 171 3.31 13.40 -0.18
CA HIS A 171 3.37 14.88 -0.10
C HIS A 171 2.06 15.49 0.42
N GLN A 172 1.65 14.95 1.55
CA GLN A 172 0.28 14.84 2.00
C GLN A 172 -0.35 16.17 2.41
N ALA A 173 0.47 17.09 2.92
CA ALA A 173 0.06 18.42 3.33
C ALA A 173 0.14 19.45 2.18
N HIS A 174 0.72 19.10 1.04
CA HIS A 174 0.82 20.04 -0.09
C HIS A 174 -0.55 20.30 -0.69
N ALA A 175 -0.93 21.56 -0.87
CA ALA A 175 -2.27 21.94 -1.33
C ALA A 175 -2.72 21.24 -2.63
N LYS A 176 -1.80 21.09 -3.60
CA LYS A 176 -2.10 20.37 -4.85
C LYS A 176 -2.47 18.91 -4.62
N ILE A 177 -1.78 18.25 -3.69
CA ILE A 177 -2.03 16.85 -3.34
C ILE A 177 -3.25 16.73 -2.45
N ALA A 178 -3.41 17.65 -1.50
CA ALA A 178 -4.54 17.62 -0.57
C ALA A 178 -5.89 17.74 -1.29
N ALA A 179 -5.92 18.44 -2.42
CA ALA A 179 -7.10 18.52 -3.29
C ALA A 179 -7.39 17.26 -4.13
N LEU A 180 -6.46 16.30 -4.19
CA LEU A 180 -6.68 15.06 -4.93
C LEU A 180 -7.65 14.15 -4.19
N ASP A 181 -8.49 13.48 -4.95
CA ASP A 181 -9.51 12.56 -4.44
C ASP A 181 -9.21 11.13 -4.94
N PRO A 182 -8.92 10.17 -4.05
CA PRO A 182 -8.86 8.74 -4.35
C PRO A 182 -10.03 8.21 -5.20
N CYS A 183 -11.20 8.84 -5.18
CA CYS A 183 -12.33 8.48 -6.02
C CYS A 183 -12.07 8.66 -7.52
N THR A 184 -11.16 9.56 -7.89
CA THR A 184 -10.79 9.88 -9.28
C THR A 184 -9.32 9.63 -9.58
N TYR A 185 -8.52 9.31 -8.57
CA TYR A 185 -7.10 9.03 -8.73
C TYR A 185 -6.88 7.63 -9.30
N PRO A 186 -5.98 7.44 -10.29
CA PRO A 186 -5.87 6.17 -11.02
C PRO A 186 -5.63 4.94 -10.13
N GLY A 187 -4.94 5.09 -9.01
CA GLY A 187 -4.68 3.99 -8.07
C GLY A 187 -5.95 3.37 -7.45
N ALA A 188 -6.94 4.20 -7.07
CA ALA A 188 -8.08 3.75 -6.25
C ALA A 188 -9.47 4.08 -6.82
N ALA A 189 -9.53 4.77 -7.96
CA ALA A 189 -10.78 5.02 -8.67
C ALA A 189 -11.50 3.70 -9.02
N VAL A 190 -12.83 3.77 -9.16
CA VAL A 190 -13.62 2.62 -9.62
C VAL A 190 -13.20 2.28 -11.06
N GLY A 191 -12.80 1.03 -11.31
CA GLY A 191 -12.23 0.61 -12.58
C GLY A 191 -10.80 1.14 -12.83
N GLY A 192 -10.14 1.66 -11.79
CA GLY A 192 -8.76 2.12 -11.82
C GLY A 192 -7.74 0.99 -11.91
N LEU A 193 -6.48 1.33 -11.68
CA LEU A 193 -5.35 0.42 -11.84
C LEU A 193 -5.43 -0.79 -10.89
N ALA A 194 -5.79 -0.59 -9.62
CA ALA A 194 -5.94 -1.70 -8.68
C ALA A 194 -7.09 -2.65 -9.08
N ASP A 195 -8.23 -2.09 -9.48
CA ASP A 195 -9.42 -2.86 -9.89
C ASP A 195 -9.16 -3.76 -11.09
N ARG A 196 -8.29 -3.32 -12.03
CA ARG A 196 -7.84 -4.15 -13.15
C ARG A 196 -7.08 -5.38 -12.68
N VAL A 197 -6.18 -5.24 -11.70
CA VAL A 197 -5.41 -6.37 -11.17
C VAL A 197 -6.35 -7.33 -10.43
N TYR A 198 -7.26 -6.81 -9.59
CA TYR A 198 -8.25 -7.64 -8.91
C TYR A 198 -9.16 -8.40 -9.88
N ALA A 199 -9.57 -7.78 -10.99
CA ALA A 199 -10.38 -8.42 -12.03
C ALA A 199 -9.66 -9.61 -12.71
N SER A 200 -8.33 -9.67 -12.67
CA SER A 200 -7.54 -10.82 -13.14
C SER A 200 -7.50 -11.98 -12.14
N GLY A 201 -8.11 -11.82 -10.96
CA GLY A 201 -8.09 -12.83 -9.89
C GLY A 201 -6.78 -12.86 -9.09
N GLN A 202 -5.95 -11.82 -9.21
CA GLN A 202 -4.69 -11.70 -8.47
C GLN A 202 -4.88 -10.90 -7.18
N PRO A 203 -4.34 -11.37 -6.03
CA PRO A 203 -4.20 -10.54 -4.84
C PRO A 203 -3.32 -9.33 -5.14
N PHE A 204 -3.67 -8.19 -4.56
CA PHE A 204 -2.93 -6.96 -4.78
C PHE A 204 -3.15 -6.02 -3.60
N SER A 205 -2.09 -5.33 -3.18
CA SER A 205 -2.12 -4.40 -2.06
C SER A 205 -2.45 -2.99 -2.56
N LEU A 206 -3.50 -2.42 -1.99
CA LEU A 206 -3.76 -1.00 -2.03
C LEU A 206 -3.06 -0.34 -0.84
N LEU A 207 -2.18 0.62 -1.13
CA LEU A 207 -1.24 1.21 -0.17
C LEU A 207 -1.44 2.72 -0.04
N LEU A 208 -1.07 3.29 1.09
CA LEU A 208 -0.87 4.73 1.26
C LEU A 208 0.36 4.97 2.13
N HIS A 209 1.28 5.76 1.59
CA HIS A 209 2.52 6.13 2.25
C HIS A 209 2.71 7.65 2.19
N SER A 210 3.67 8.14 2.97
CA SER A 210 3.79 9.58 3.20
C SER A 210 4.47 10.32 2.05
N ASP A 211 5.43 9.67 1.38
CA ASP A 211 6.44 10.34 0.55
C ASP A 211 7.07 11.53 1.31
N PHE A 212 7.25 11.34 2.63
CA PHE A 212 7.72 12.40 3.52
C PHE A 212 9.19 12.70 3.28
N HIS A 213 9.52 13.99 3.23
CA HIS A 213 10.89 14.45 3.03
C HIS A 213 11.33 15.35 4.18
N VAL A 214 12.01 14.78 5.18
CA VAL A 214 12.51 15.53 6.35
C VAL A 214 13.40 16.72 5.97
N HIS A 215 14.21 16.55 4.92
CA HIS A 215 15.16 17.56 4.44
C HIS A 215 14.51 18.68 3.60
N LYS A 216 13.20 18.61 3.34
CA LYS A 216 12.46 19.64 2.57
C LYS A 216 11.53 20.48 3.44
N GLN A 217 11.42 20.22 4.74
CA GLN A 217 10.39 20.81 5.61
C GLN A 217 10.37 22.34 5.64
N ALA A 218 11.53 23.00 5.56
CA ALA A 218 11.60 24.47 5.56
C ALA A 218 10.94 25.14 4.32
N ARG A 219 10.83 24.41 3.19
CA ARG A 219 10.29 24.93 1.92
C ARG A 219 9.03 24.21 1.46
N GLN A 220 8.82 23.00 1.92
CA GLN A 220 7.73 22.10 1.60
C GLN A 220 7.29 21.41 2.90
N PRO A 221 6.60 22.14 3.80
CA PRO A 221 6.09 21.56 5.04
C PRO A 221 5.13 20.42 4.73
N ASP A 222 5.31 19.30 5.41
CA ASP A 222 4.52 18.09 5.23
C ASP A 222 4.21 17.40 6.56
N TYR A 223 3.36 16.39 6.56
CA TYR A 223 3.12 15.56 7.74
C TYR A 223 4.30 14.59 7.97
N PRO A 224 4.79 14.46 9.21
CA PRO A 224 5.74 13.40 9.58
C PRO A 224 5.22 11.99 9.29
N LEU A 225 6.12 11.01 9.37
CA LEU A 225 5.82 9.59 9.13
C LEU A 225 4.64 9.11 9.96
N GLY A 226 3.64 8.51 9.30
CA GLY A 226 2.45 7.94 9.94
C GLY A 226 1.47 8.94 10.56
N ALA A 227 1.78 10.24 10.59
CA ALA A 227 0.89 11.25 11.17
C ALA A 227 -0.43 11.40 10.38
N PHE A 228 -0.44 11.00 9.10
CA PHE A 228 -1.64 11.07 8.25
C PHE A 228 -1.81 9.81 7.39
N ASN A 229 -1.20 9.74 6.21
CA ASN A 229 -1.22 8.54 5.37
C ASN A 229 -0.42 7.43 6.06
N HIS A 230 -1.01 6.24 6.10
CA HIS A 230 -0.33 5.03 6.50
C HIS A 230 -1.05 3.82 5.89
N THR A 231 -0.34 2.70 5.85
CA THR A 231 -0.90 1.41 5.41
C THR A 231 -1.05 0.49 6.61
N LEU A 232 -2.23 -0.09 6.76
CA LEU A 232 -2.46 -1.20 7.69
C LEU A 232 -2.15 -2.51 6.98
N VAL A 233 -1.36 -3.39 7.61
CA VAL A 233 -1.01 -4.72 7.10
C VAL A 233 -1.48 -5.78 8.11
N GLY A 234 -2.39 -6.65 7.67
CA GLY A 234 -2.97 -7.68 8.54
C GLY A 234 -2.06 -8.90 8.65
N VAL A 235 -1.50 -9.13 9.83
CA VAL A 235 -0.57 -10.24 10.09
C VAL A 235 -1.13 -11.19 11.15
N ALA A 236 -0.71 -12.45 11.09
CA ALA A 236 -0.96 -13.40 12.17
C ALA A 236 -0.03 -13.14 13.37
N GLU A 237 1.22 -12.78 13.07
CA GLU A 237 2.26 -12.46 14.04
C GLU A 237 3.05 -11.23 13.57
N PRO A 238 3.50 -10.35 14.46
CA PRO A 238 4.20 -9.12 14.09
C PRO A 238 5.67 -9.38 13.75
N THR A 239 5.93 -10.12 12.67
CA THR A 239 7.29 -10.41 12.19
C THR A 239 7.51 -9.83 10.79
N PRO A 240 8.75 -9.49 10.41
CA PRO A 240 9.09 -9.07 9.04
C PRO A 240 8.58 -10.02 7.96
N ALA A 241 8.75 -11.33 8.16
CA ALA A 241 8.29 -12.34 7.22
C ALA A 241 6.76 -12.33 7.05
N ALA A 242 6.02 -12.17 8.15
CA ALA A 242 4.57 -12.08 8.12
C ALA A 242 4.08 -10.79 7.44
N ILE A 243 4.76 -9.65 7.64
CA ILE A 243 4.47 -8.39 6.93
C ILE A 243 4.62 -8.58 5.42
N PHE A 244 5.75 -9.13 4.96
CA PHE A 244 6.00 -9.38 3.54
C PHE A 244 4.98 -10.37 2.95
N ALA A 245 4.65 -11.44 3.68
CA ALA A 245 3.64 -12.40 3.25
C ALA A 245 2.24 -11.77 3.14
N ALA A 246 1.87 -10.91 4.10
CA ALA A 246 0.59 -10.21 4.08
C ALA A 246 0.49 -9.20 2.94
N LEU A 247 1.57 -8.49 2.62
CA LEU A 247 1.67 -7.59 1.47
C LEU A 247 1.48 -8.36 0.14
N ARG A 248 2.16 -9.50 -0.02
CA ARG A 248 1.95 -10.37 -1.21
C ARG A 248 0.51 -10.90 -1.32
N GLN A 249 -0.15 -11.13 -0.19
CA GLN A 249 -1.54 -11.58 -0.15
C GLN A 249 -2.56 -10.44 -0.34
N GLY A 250 -2.13 -9.18 -0.48
CA GLY A 250 -3.05 -8.05 -0.54
C GLY A 250 -3.81 -7.84 0.78
N ARG A 251 -3.30 -8.31 1.93
CA ARG A 251 -3.96 -8.10 3.23
C ARG A 251 -3.67 -6.71 3.79
N THR A 252 -4.13 -5.69 3.08
CA THR A 252 -3.83 -4.29 3.42
C THR A 252 -5.06 -3.39 3.43
N CYS A 253 -4.96 -2.31 4.21
CA CYS A 253 -5.84 -1.15 4.10
C CYS A 253 -4.99 0.12 3.98
N ALA A 254 -5.42 1.05 3.15
CA ALA A 254 -4.83 2.35 2.93
C ALA A 254 -5.65 3.41 3.68
N ALA A 255 -5.04 4.13 4.61
CA ALA A 255 -5.73 5.07 5.50
C ALA A 255 -5.17 6.49 5.41
N GLN A 256 -6.06 7.48 5.44
CA GLN A 256 -5.71 8.90 5.56
C GLN A 256 -6.17 9.44 6.92
N GLY A 257 -5.24 9.58 7.86
CA GLY A 257 -5.51 9.94 9.24
C GLY A 257 -6.01 8.76 10.09
N HIS A 258 -6.28 9.02 11.36
CA HIS A 258 -6.58 8.00 12.38
C HIS A 258 -8.05 8.04 12.85
N TRP A 259 -8.96 8.35 11.94
CA TRP A 259 -10.38 8.61 12.25
C TRP A 259 -11.28 7.38 12.13
N LEU A 260 -10.77 6.25 11.62
CA LEU A 260 -11.53 5.03 11.40
C LEU A 260 -10.75 3.79 11.83
N GLU A 261 -11.42 2.89 12.54
CA GLU A 261 -10.99 1.55 12.87
C GLU A 261 -11.89 0.54 12.15
N LEU A 262 -11.31 -0.33 11.33
CA LEU A 262 -12.04 -1.40 10.65
C LEU A 262 -12.09 -2.63 11.56
N GLU A 263 -13.29 -3.03 11.96
CA GLU A 263 -13.54 -4.18 12.83
C GLU A 263 -13.78 -5.46 12.02
N ASP A 264 -14.55 -5.38 10.94
CA ASP A 264 -14.82 -6.49 10.03
C ASP A 264 -14.99 -5.98 8.58
N PHE A 265 -14.34 -6.66 7.65
CA PHE A 265 -14.69 -6.64 6.24
C PHE A 265 -14.43 -8.03 5.70
N SER A 266 -15.48 -8.82 5.60
CA SER A 266 -15.37 -10.23 5.25
C SER A 266 -16.60 -10.76 4.50
N VAL A 267 -16.38 -11.78 3.67
CA VAL A 267 -17.45 -12.58 3.06
C VAL A 267 -17.44 -13.95 3.72
N ASP A 268 -18.48 -14.28 4.48
CA ASP A 268 -18.56 -15.50 5.29
C ASP A 268 -17.29 -15.75 6.14
N GLY A 269 -16.75 -14.69 6.74
CA GLY A 269 -15.52 -14.74 7.56
C GLY A 269 -14.21 -14.77 6.77
N ARG A 270 -14.23 -14.73 5.43
CA ARG A 270 -13.03 -14.55 4.60
C ARG A 270 -12.76 -13.06 4.42
N SER A 271 -11.70 -12.56 5.06
CA SER A 271 -11.33 -11.14 5.12
C SER A 271 -10.53 -10.67 3.91
N VAL A 272 -10.17 -9.38 3.89
CA VAL A 272 -9.22 -8.76 2.95
C VAL A 272 -8.02 -9.67 2.62
N GLY A 273 -7.68 -9.77 1.34
CA GLY A 273 -6.59 -10.61 0.83
C GLY A 273 -6.91 -12.11 0.73
N ALA A 274 -8.11 -12.54 1.14
CA ALA A 274 -8.58 -13.90 0.93
C ALA A 274 -9.36 -14.04 -0.40
N THR A 275 -9.50 -15.29 -0.85
CA THR A 275 -10.45 -15.67 -1.90
C THR A 275 -11.61 -16.41 -1.25
N TRP A 276 -12.82 -15.88 -1.38
CA TRP A 276 -14.04 -16.57 -1.00
C TRP A 276 -14.51 -17.47 -2.15
N ARG A 277 -14.87 -18.71 -1.83
CA ARG A 277 -15.18 -19.78 -2.80
C ARG A 277 -16.57 -20.43 -2.59
N GLY A 278 -17.44 -19.80 -1.81
CA GLY A 278 -18.74 -20.33 -1.42
C GLY A 278 -19.87 -19.97 -2.40
N GLY A 279 -21.08 -20.52 -2.18
CA GLY A 279 -22.31 -20.23 -2.93
C GLY A 279 -22.93 -18.87 -2.57
N SER A 280 -24.21 -18.76 -2.20
CA SER A 280 -24.71 -17.48 -1.67
C SER A 280 -23.99 -17.14 -0.36
N GLY A 281 -23.43 -15.94 -0.24
CA GLY A 281 -22.68 -15.52 0.93
C GLY A 281 -23.14 -14.17 1.46
N THR A 282 -22.78 -13.88 2.71
CA THR A 282 -23.09 -12.61 3.34
C THR A 282 -21.79 -11.84 3.56
N LEU A 283 -21.71 -10.66 2.94
CA LEU A 283 -20.63 -9.72 3.20
C LEU A 283 -20.98 -8.86 4.42
N ARG A 284 -20.07 -8.82 5.39
CA ARG A 284 -20.18 -8.01 6.59
C ARG A 284 -19.14 -6.90 6.55
N VAL A 285 -19.58 -5.70 6.93
CA VAL A 285 -18.75 -4.53 7.18
C VAL A 285 -19.06 -4.06 8.60
N ALA A 286 -18.03 -3.94 9.43
CA ALA A 286 -18.11 -3.32 10.75
C ALA A 286 -16.92 -2.37 10.92
N PHE A 287 -17.17 -1.16 11.41
CA PHE A 287 -16.14 -0.18 11.71
C PHE A 287 -16.60 0.79 12.79
N ALA A 288 -15.65 1.42 13.47
CA ALA A 288 -15.86 2.54 14.35
C ALA A 288 -15.18 3.79 13.78
N ALA A 289 -15.91 4.90 13.68
CA ALA A 289 -15.37 6.18 13.24
C ALA A 289 -15.42 7.21 14.37
N THR A 290 -14.38 8.02 14.53
CA THR A 290 -14.35 9.12 15.52
C THR A 290 -15.03 10.39 15.03
N GLU A 291 -15.54 10.36 13.80
CA GLU A 291 -16.24 11.45 13.14
C GLU A 291 -17.27 10.90 12.16
N ALA A 292 -18.20 11.75 11.72
CA ALA A 292 -19.22 11.37 10.75
C ALA A 292 -18.60 10.98 9.41
N ILE A 293 -19.21 9.99 8.74
CA ILE A 293 -18.85 9.59 7.38
C ILE A 293 -19.85 10.12 6.37
N ALA A 294 -19.37 10.50 5.20
CA ALA A 294 -20.22 10.86 4.07
C ALA A 294 -20.84 9.61 3.41
N ALA A 295 -20.08 8.52 3.33
CA ALA A 295 -20.55 7.22 2.84
C ALA A 295 -19.54 6.10 3.10
N ALA A 296 -20.05 4.86 3.04
CA ALA A 296 -19.26 3.67 2.77
C ALA A 296 -19.73 3.05 1.45
N GLU A 297 -18.79 2.61 0.61
CA GLU A 297 -19.04 2.07 -0.71
C GLU A 297 -18.40 0.69 -0.85
N LEU A 298 -19.22 -0.28 -1.25
CA LEU A 298 -18.75 -1.56 -1.72
C LEU A 298 -18.50 -1.45 -3.22
N ILE A 299 -17.24 -1.62 -3.62
CA ILE A 299 -16.79 -1.47 -5.00
C ILE A 299 -16.30 -2.81 -5.50
N GLY A 300 -16.60 -3.16 -6.75
CA GLY A 300 -16.06 -4.34 -7.38
C GLY A 300 -16.91 -4.83 -8.54
N SER A 301 -16.80 -6.12 -8.82
CA SER A 301 -17.65 -6.81 -9.79
C SER A 301 -17.96 -8.22 -9.30
N TYR A 302 -19.20 -8.65 -9.52
CA TYR A 302 -19.64 -10.02 -9.26
C TYR A 302 -19.46 -10.94 -10.47
N THR A 303 -19.03 -10.42 -11.63
CA THR A 303 -18.75 -11.24 -12.80
C THR A 303 -17.39 -10.90 -13.40
N ALA A 304 -16.79 -11.85 -14.12
CA ALA A 304 -15.53 -11.62 -14.82
C ALA A 304 -15.66 -10.69 -16.04
N ILE A 305 -16.89 -10.36 -16.45
CA ILE A 305 -17.18 -9.64 -17.70
C ILE A 305 -17.63 -8.20 -17.41
N ASP A 306 -18.38 -7.99 -16.34
CA ASP A 306 -18.91 -6.67 -16.01
C ASP A 306 -17.80 -5.76 -15.48
N PRO A 307 -17.76 -4.49 -15.93
CA PRO A 307 -16.79 -3.54 -15.42
C PRO A 307 -17.02 -3.28 -13.92
N PRO A 308 -15.95 -3.03 -13.15
CA PRO A 308 -16.08 -2.66 -11.74
C PRO A 308 -16.98 -1.44 -11.53
N ALA A 309 -17.82 -1.50 -10.50
CA ALA A 309 -18.78 -0.44 -10.16
C ALA A 309 -18.91 -0.29 -8.63
N VAL A 310 -19.64 0.74 -8.18
CA VAL A 310 -20.16 0.80 -6.82
C VAL A 310 -21.36 -0.15 -6.74
N LEU A 311 -21.16 -1.32 -6.15
CA LEU A 311 -22.15 -2.40 -6.06
C LEU A 311 -23.22 -2.11 -5.01
N ALA A 312 -22.82 -1.46 -3.92
CA ALA A 312 -23.70 -1.03 -2.85
C ALA A 312 -23.14 0.20 -2.14
N ARG A 313 -24.02 1.03 -1.56
CA ARG A 313 -23.64 2.24 -0.85
C ARG A 313 -24.42 2.40 0.45
N LEU A 314 -23.69 2.56 1.55
CA LEU A 314 -24.22 3.09 2.79
C LEU A 314 -24.12 4.61 2.75
N GLY A 315 -25.25 5.30 2.93
CA GLY A 315 -25.29 6.76 3.02
C GLY A 315 -24.61 7.31 4.28
N PRO A 316 -24.72 8.62 4.54
CA PRO A 316 -24.10 9.25 5.70
C PRO A 316 -24.45 8.56 7.03
N ARG A 317 -23.47 8.52 7.94
CA ARG A 317 -23.62 8.03 9.31
C ARG A 317 -22.92 9.00 10.28
N PRO A 318 -23.46 9.17 11.51
CA PRO A 318 -22.74 9.88 12.56
C PRO A 318 -21.45 9.14 12.94
N ASP A 319 -20.65 9.75 13.82
CA ASP A 319 -19.54 9.08 14.49
C ASP A 319 -20.04 7.90 15.35
N GLY A 320 -19.13 6.97 15.64
CA GLY A 320 -19.38 5.75 16.39
C GLY A 320 -19.33 4.47 15.55
N ALA A 321 -19.82 3.39 16.14
CA ALA A 321 -19.84 2.06 15.53
C ALA A 321 -20.93 1.96 14.44
N THR A 322 -20.57 1.35 13.32
CA THR A 322 -21.47 1.08 12.20
C THR A 322 -21.30 -0.36 11.75
N GLU A 323 -22.42 -1.07 11.63
CA GLU A 323 -22.49 -2.37 10.96
C GLU A 323 -23.32 -2.27 9.68
N TRP A 324 -22.88 -2.96 8.63
CA TRP A 324 -23.54 -3.01 7.34
C TRP A 324 -23.33 -4.36 6.68
N THR A 325 -24.41 -4.94 6.18
CA THR A 325 -24.42 -6.25 5.52
C THR A 325 -24.90 -6.12 4.08
N VAL A 326 -24.26 -6.87 3.18
CA VAL A 326 -24.62 -6.95 1.76
C VAL A 326 -24.65 -8.41 1.33
N GLU A 327 -25.68 -8.80 0.58
CA GLU A 327 -25.77 -10.15 0.00
C GLU A 327 -24.80 -10.29 -1.19
N ILE A 328 -24.05 -11.40 -1.22
CA ILE A 328 -23.17 -11.77 -2.32
C ILE A 328 -23.87 -12.83 -3.18
N PRO A 329 -24.03 -12.59 -4.51
CA PRO A 329 -24.66 -13.55 -5.40
C PRO A 329 -23.97 -14.92 -5.39
N ALA A 330 -24.75 -15.99 -5.49
CA ALA A 330 -24.22 -17.35 -5.43
C ALA A 330 -23.22 -17.70 -6.55
N ALA A 331 -23.30 -17.00 -7.68
CA ALA A 331 -22.43 -17.20 -8.84
C ALA A 331 -21.32 -16.14 -8.92
N ALA A 332 -21.01 -15.42 -7.83
CA ALA A 332 -20.08 -14.32 -7.89
C ALA A 332 -18.65 -14.78 -8.27
N ARG A 333 -18.09 -14.13 -9.30
CA ARG A 333 -16.72 -14.28 -9.82
C ARG A 333 -16.15 -12.89 -10.04
N GLY A 334 -15.12 -12.51 -9.30
CA GLY A 334 -14.55 -11.17 -9.40
C GLY A 334 -13.95 -10.75 -8.07
N PHE A 335 -14.34 -9.59 -7.59
CA PHE A 335 -13.79 -9.04 -6.36
C PHE A 335 -14.72 -8.02 -5.72
N VAL A 336 -14.51 -7.77 -4.44
CA VAL A 336 -15.09 -6.66 -3.70
C VAL A 336 -14.04 -5.98 -2.85
N ARG A 337 -14.09 -4.66 -2.76
CA ARG A 337 -13.30 -3.84 -1.85
C ARG A 337 -14.17 -2.74 -1.25
N LEU A 338 -13.76 -2.25 -0.11
CA LEU A 338 -14.42 -1.20 0.66
C LEU A 338 -13.71 0.15 0.50
N ARG A 339 -14.48 1.22 0.35
CA ARG A 339 -14.06 2.62 0.49
C ARG A 339 -14.98 3.33 1.49
N ILE A 340 -14.42 3.99 2.49
CA ILE A 340 -15.16 4.83 3.45
C ILE A 340 -14.64 6.25 3.36
N ILE A 341 -15.55 7.21 3.28
CA ILE A 341 -15.27 8.62 3.03
C ILE A 341 -15.66 9.43 4.27
N ALA A 342 -14.70 10.14 4.88
CA ALA A 342 -14.99 11.04 5.98
C ALA A 342 -15.90 12.19 5.52
N GLN A 343 -16.81 12.63 6.39
CA GLN A 343 -17.65 13.79 6.08
C GLN A 343 -16.87 15.11 6.22
N SER A 344 -15.99 15.22 7.21
CA SER A 344 -15.20 16.43 7.38
C SER A 344 -14.00 16.45 6.43
N PRO A 345 -13.80 17.54 5.67
CA PRO A 345 -12.59 17.73 4.88
C PRO A 345 -11.41 18.19 5.73
N ASP A 346 -11.59 18.40 7.04
CA ASP A 346 -10.56 18.95 7.90
C ASP A 346 -9.37 18.00 7.99
N ARG A 347 -8.17 18.57 7.87
CA ARG A 347 -6.91 17.85 8.03
C ARG A 347 -6.07 18.56 9.09
N PRO A 348 -5.16 17.85 9.79
CA PRO A 348 -4.24 18.49 10.72
C PRO A 348 -3.42 19.60 10.05
N ALA A 349 -2.91 20.56 10.80
CA ALA A 349 -1.86 21.44 10.28
C ALA A 349 -0.60 20.58 9.96
N PRO A 350 0.17 20.90 8.89
CA PRO A 350 0.07 22.09 8.05
C PRO A 350 -0.84 21.94 6.81
N GLY A 351 -1.50 20.80 6.60
CA GLY A 351 -2.21 20.56 5.35
C GLY A 351 -3.55 21.31 5.27
N PRO A 352 -3.94 21.77 4.07
CA PRO A 352 -5.25 22.39 3.89
C PRO A 352 -6.36 21.32 3.90
N PRO A 353 -7.63 21.74 4.00
CA PRO A 353 -8.76 20.82 3.88
C PRO A 353 -8.72 20.02 2.58
N GLY A 354 -9.16 18.78 2.64
CA GLY A 354 -9.22 17.87 1.51
C GLY A 354 -9.85 16.53 1.90
N PRO A 355 -10.31 15.73 0.93
CA PRO A 355 -11.07 14.52 1.25
C PRO A 355 -10.21 13.50 1.99
N ARG A 356 -10.81 12.74 2.90
CA ARG A 356 -10.12 11.69 3.67
C ARG A 356 -10.82 10.36 3.49
N HIS A 357 -10.00 9.33 3.27
CA HIS A 357 -10.48 8.01 2.92
C HIS A 357 -9.85 6.93 3.78
N PHE A 358 -10.64 5.88 3.97
CA PHE A 358 -10.17 4.57 4.36
C PHE A 358 -10.50 3.60 3.22
N LEU A 359 -9.50 2.88 2.73
CA LEU A 359 -9.60 2.01 1.55
C LEU A 359 -9.08 0.62 1.93
N THR A 360 -9.75 -0.42 1.47
CA THR A 360 -9.26 -1.79 1.64
C THR A 360 -8.75 -2.33 0.30
N SER A 361 -7.79 -3.25 0.38
CA SER A 361 -7.55 -4.19 -0.71
C SER A 361 -8.73 -5.13 -0.88
N ALA A 362 -8.75 -5.90 -1.97
CA ALA A 362 -9.91 -6.71 -2.30
C ALA A 362 -10.02 -8.02 -1.49
N ILE A 363 -11.25 -8.48 -1.35
CA ILE A 363 -11.61 -9.89 -1.19
C ILE A 363 -11.91 -10.40 -2.60
N LEU A 364 -11.23 -11.46 -3.03
CA LEU A 364 -11.50 -12.08 -4.33
C LEU A 364 -12.69 -13.04 -4.20
N LEU A 365 -13.50 -13.11 -5.25
CA LEU A 365 -14.70 -13.95 -5.34
C LEU A 365 -14.50 -15.00 -6.42
N ASP A 366 -14.58 -16.27 -6.04
CA ASP A 366 -14.43 -17.41 -6.95
C ASP A 366 -15.36 -18.56 -6.53
N ALA A 367 -16.66 -18.28 -6.52
CA ALA A 367 -17.72 -19.17 -6.05
C ALA A 367 -17.90 -20.46 -6.87
N GLY A 368 -16.93 -21.39 -6.85
CA GLY A 368 -16.79 -22.58 -7.73
C GLY A 368 -18.08 -23.19 -8.30
N ASP A 369 -18.00 -23.69 -9.54
CA ASP A 369 -19.14 -24.22 -10.31
C ASP A 369 -19.95 -25.32 -9.59
#